data_AF-A0A2L2Z6P1-F1
#
_entry.id   AF-A0A2L2Z6P1-F1
#
_cell.length_a   1.000
_cell.length_b   1.000
_cell.length_c   1.000
_cell.angle_alpha   90.00
_cell.angle_beta   90.00
_cell.angle_gamma   90.00
#
_symmetry.space_group_name_H-M   'P 1'
#
loop_
_entity.id
_entity.type
_entity.pdbx_description
1 polymer ?
#
loop_
_entity_poly.entity_id
_entity_poly.type
_entity_poly.pdbx_seq_one_letter_code
_entity_poly.pdbx_strand_id
1 'polypeptide(L)' 'AEVIEPGSVTGVANEGMPNYRNPFENGNLYINVSVTFPENQFADISKIKALELHLPPRPPF' A
#
# COMPACT_ATOMS: atom_id res chain seq x y z
N ALA A 1 -1.95 -12.89 -4.46
CA ALA A 1 -1.34 -11.58 -4.17
C ALA A 1 -2.46 -10.69 -3.64
N GLU A 2 -2.23 -10.01 -2.52
CA GLU A 2 -3.18 -9.09 -1.90
C GLU A 2 -2.95 -7.68 -2.46
N VAL A 3 -4.02 -6.91 -2.66
CA VAL A 3 -3.92 -5.51 -3.10
C VAL A 3 -3.64 -4.65 -1.87
N ILE A 4 -2.58 -3.84 -1.93
CA ILE A 4 -2.26 -2.89 -0.86
C ILE A 4 -3.00 -1.58 -1.15
N GLU A 5 -3.95 -1.26 -0.28
CA GLU A 5 -4.73 -0.02 -0.40
C GLU A 5 -3.89 1.20 0.02
N PRO A 6 -4.07 2.36 -0.63
CA PRO A 6 -3.43 3.60 -0.20
C PRO A 6 -3.77 3.92 1.27
N GLY A 7 -2.76 4.19 2.09
CA GLY A 7 -2.93 4.47 3.52
C GLY A 7 -3.12 3.23 4.39
N SER A 8 -3.05 2.03 3.82
CA SER A 8 -3.06 0.80 4.61
C SER A 8 -1.86 0.72 5.56
N VAL A 9 -2.09 0.09 6.71
CA VAL A 9 -1.09 -0.13 7.75
C VAL A 9 -0.91 -1.61 7.99
N THR A 10 0.31 -2.10 7.81
CA THR A 10 0.67 -3.49 8.06
C THR A 10 1.64 -3.58 9.23
N GLY A 11 1.45 -4.57 10.12
CA GLY A 11 2.30 -4.78 11.29
C GLY A 11 3.25 -5.96 11.12
N VAL A 12 4.50 -5.81 11.56
CA VAL A 12 5.48 -6.89 11.73
C VAL A 12 5.75 -7.06 13.22
N ALA A 13 5.39 -8.23 13.75
CA ALA A 13 5.49 -8.51 15.18
C ALA A 13 6.95 -8.59 15.64
N ASN A 14 7.25 -8.06 16.83
CA ASN A 14 8.58 -8.11 17.47
C ASN A 14 9.73 -7.41 16.72
N GLU A 15 9.43 -6.60 15.71
CA GLU A 15 10.40 -5.79 14.94
C GLU A 15 10.42 -4.31 15.37
N GLY A 16 9.72 -3.98 16.45
CA GLY A 16 9.71 -2.66 17.05
C GLY A 16 10.86 -2.46 18.04
N MET A 17 10.79 -1.37 18.80
CA MET A 17 11.80 -1.08 19.83
C MET A 17 11.65 -2.01 21.05
N PRO A 18 12.75 -2.32 21.77
CA PRO A 18 12.69 -3.07 23.02
C PRO A 18 11.80 -2.39 24.07
N ASN A 19 11.04 -3.18 24.80
CA ASN A 19 10.19 -2.69 25.87
C ASN A 19 11.04 -2.26 27.09
N TYR A 20 10.75 -1.08 27.64
CA TYR A 20 11.44 -0.59 28.83
C TYR A 20 11.21 -1.55 30.01
N ARG A 21 12.30 -1.98 30.67
CA ARG A 21 12.36 -3.02 31.72
C ARG A 21 12.05 -4.46 31.26
N ASN A 22 11.79 -4.69 29.98
CA ASN A 22 11.72 -6.04 29.41
C ASN A 22 12.50 -6.12 28.07
N PRO A 23 13.85 -6.15 28.12
CA PRO A 23 14.70 -6.02 26.93
C PRO A 23 14.70 -7.24 26.01
N PHE A 24 14.03 -8.33 26.39
CA PHE A 24 13.86 -9.53 25.57
C PHE A 24 12.59 -9.49 24.72
N GLU A 25 11.71 -8.52 24.95
CA GLU A 25 10.50 -8.29 24.16
C GLU A 25 10.62 -6.99 23.38
N ASN A 26 10.38 -7.08 22.07
CA ASN A 26 10.28 -5.93 21.18
C ASN A 26 8.82 -5.61 20.89
N GLY A 27 8.52 -4.34 20.65
CA GLY A 27 7.24 -3.93 20.10
C GLY A 27 7.05 -4.39 18.65
N ASN A 28 6.02 -3.86 17.99
CA ASN A 28 5.75 -4.16 16.58
C ASN A 28 6.21 -3.02 15.68
N LEU A 29 6.71 -3.35 14.49
CA LEU A 29 6.94 -2.39 13.41
C LEU A 29 5.64 -2.19 12.65
N TYR A 30 5.18 -0.95 12.51
CA TYR A 30 4.04 -0.61 11.67
C TYR A 30 4.53 0.09 10.40
N ILE A 31 4.12 -0.43 9.24
CA ILE A 31 4.41 0.12 7.92
C ILE A 31 3.15 0.81 7.42
N ASN A 32 3.22 2.13 7.23
CA ASN A 32 2.17 2.90 6.56
C ASN A 32 2.53 3.04 5.08
N VAL A 33 1.67 2.52 4.20
CA VAL A 33 1.91 2.55 2.76
C VAL A 33 1.27 3.77 2.13
N SER A 34 2.12 4.72 1.73
CA SER A 34 1.71 5.82 0.86
C SER A 34 1.88 5.42 -0.61
N VAL A 35 0.79 5.46 -1.37
CA VAL A 35 0.79 5.13 -2.80
C VAL A 35 0.86 6.42 -3.61
N THR A 36 1.97 6.62 -4.32
CA THR A 36 2.12 7.74 -5.26
C THR A 36 1.50 7.35 -6.59
N PHE A 37 0.38 7.98 -6.93
CA PHE A 37 -0.23 7.85 -8.25
C PHE A 37 0.56 8.63 -9.30
N PRO A 38 0.57 8.17 -10.56
CA PRO A 38 1.20 8.90 -11.64
C PRO A 38 0.48 10.23 -11.92
N GLU A 39 1.21 11.17 -12.51
CA GLU A 39 0.66 12.47 -12.90
C GLU A 39 -0.41 12.35 -14.00
N ASN A 40 -1.15 13.44 -14.22
CA ASN A 40 -2.10 13.50 -15.32
C ASN A 40 -1.37 13.29 -16.66
N GLN A 41 -1.99 12.52 -17.56
CA GLN A 41 -1.43 12.20 -18.88
C GLN A 41 -0.09 11.43 -18.84
N PHE A 42 0.19 10.67 -17.78
CA PHE A 42 1.42 9.88 -17.65
C PHE A 42 1.66 8.81 -18.74
N ALA A 43 0.61 8.43 -19.48
CA ALA A 43 0.67 7.42 -20.52
C ALA A 43 -0.24 7.75 -21.70
N ASP A 44 0.11 7.20 -22.87
CA ASP A 44 -0.68 7.32 -24.09
C ASP A 44 -2.08 6.75 -23.94
N ILE A 45 -3.04 7.34 -24.65
CA ILE A 45 -4.45 6.90 -24.65
C ILE A 45 -4.58 5.41 -24.96
N SER A 46 -3.76 4.87 -25.88
CA SER A 46 -3.75 3.44 -26.20
C SER A 46 -3.37 2.56 -25.01
N LYS A 47 -2.41 2.99 -24.18
CA LYS A 47 -1.99 2.27 -22.98
C LYS A 47 -3.03 2.39 -21.87
N ILE A 48 -3.66 3.56 -21.72
CA ILE A 48 -4.76 3.76 -20.78
C ILE A 48 -5.94 2.83 -21.12
N LYS A 49 -6.32 2.73 -22.41
CA LYS A 49 -7.37 1.81 -22.86
C LYS A 49 -7.03 0.34 -22.60
N ALA A 50 -5.78 -0.06 -22.78
CA ALA A 50 -5.34 -1.41 -22.44
C ALA A 50 -5.42 -1.67 -20.93
N LEU A 51 -5.05 -0.70 -20.10
CA LEU A 51 -5.15 -0.79 -18.64
C LEU A 51 -6.60 -0.95 -18.18
N GLU A 52 -7.55 -0.21 -18.77
CA GLU A 52 -8.98 -0.31 -18.44
C GLU A 52 -9.55 -1.72 -18.64
N LEU A 53 -9.03 -2.50 -19.59
CA LEU A 53 -9.47 -3.89 -19.82
C LEU A 53 -9.07 -4.83 -18.67
N HIS A 54 -8.01 -4.48 -17.93
CA HIS A 54 -7.48 -5.31 -16.85
C HIS A 54 -7.95 -4.87 -15.46
N LEU A 55 -8.56 -3.69 -15.34
CA LEU A 55 -9.09 -3.16 -14.09
C LEU A 55 -10.57 -3.53 -13.90
N PRO A 56 -11.08 -3.50 -12.65
CA PRO A 56 -12.50 -3.65 -12.38
C PRO A 56 -13.35 -2.61 -13.15
N PRO A 57 -14.65 -2.89 -13.38
CA PRO A 57 -15.54 -1.94 -14.04
C PRO A 57 -15.58 -0.62 -13.29
N ARG A 58 -15.73 0.48 -14.04
CA ARG A 58 -15.83 1.82 -13.47
C ARG A 58 -17.00 1.88 -12.47
N PRO A 59 -16.80 2.48 -11.29
CA PRO A 59 -17.89 2.67 -10.34
C PRO A 59 -19.02 3.50 -10.97
N PRO A 60 -20.29 3.23 -10.62
CA PRO A 60 -21.41 4.04 -11.08
C PRO A 60 -21.29 5.47 -10.54
N PHE A 61 -21.83 6.42 -11.30
CA PHE A 61 -21.87 7.85 -10.96
C PHE A 61 -22.71 8.14 -9.71
#